data_AF-A0A932P3M0-F1
#
_entry.id   AF-A0A932P3M0-F1
#
_cell.length_a   1.000
_cell.length_b   1.000
_cell.length_c   1.000
_cell.angle_alpha   90.00
_cell.angle_beta   90.00
_cell.angle_gamma   90.00
#
_symmetry.space_group_name_H-M   'P 1'
#
loop_
_entity.id
_entity.type
_entity.pdbx_description
1 polymer ?
#
loop_
_entity_poly.entity_id
_entity_poly.type
_entity_poly.pdbx_seq_one_letter_code
_entity_poly.pdbx_strand_id
1 'polypeptide(L)' 'MKVILASPRGFCAGVDRAIEIVERALALLGPPIYVRHEIVHNRHVVEAL' A
#
# COMPACT_ATOMS: atom_id res chain seq x y z
N MET A 1 31.59 -1.75 -10.35
CA MET A 1 30.78 -0.93 -9.42
C MET A 1 29.97 -1.87 -8.54
N LYS A 2 29.96 -1.68 -7.21
CA LYS A 2 29.21 -2.53 -6.26
C LYS A 2 28.06 -1.74 -5.66
N VAL A 3 26.82 -2.21 -5.83
CA VAL A 3 25.62 -1.63 -5.21
C VAL A 3 25.34 -2.35 -3.90
N ILE A 4 25.05 -1.61 -2.84
CA ILE A 4 24.74 -2.15 -1.51
C ILE A 4 23.33 -1.66 -1.13
N LEU A 5 22.48 -2.58 -0.70
CA LEU A 5 21.11 -2.28 -0.26
C LEU A 5 21.03 -2.31 1.27
N ALA A 6 20.47 -1.26 1.85
CA ALA A 6 20.25 -1.19 3.30
C ALA A 6 19.25 -2.27 3.77
N SER A 7 19.35 -2.62 5.06
CA SER A 7 18.40 -3.48 5.77
C SER A 7 18.13 -2.94 7.18
N PRO A 8 16.86 -2.80 7.62
CA PRO A 8 15.64 -3.08 6.85
C PRO A 8 15.36 -1.99 5.80
N ARG A 9 14.61 -2.34 4.74
CA ARG A 9 14.13 -1.41 3.71
C ARG A 9 12.75 -1.84 3.22
N GLY A 10 11.96 -0.89 2.74
CA GLY A 10 10.63 -1.16 2.20
C GLY A 10 9.53 -0.89 3.22
N PHE A 11 8.49 -1.71 3.19
CA PHE A 11 7.27 -1.49 3.96
C PHE A 11 7.42 -1.94 5.42
N CYS A 12 6.70 -1.24 6.29
CA CYS A 12 6.51 -1.66 7.67
C CYS A 12 5.15 -2.36 7.80
N ALA A 13 4.96 -3.10 8.89
CA ALA A 13 3.71 -3.83 9.15
C ALA A 13 2.45 -2.95 9.08
N GLY A 14 2.56 -1.65 9.41
CA GLY A 14 1.45 -0.71 9.31
C GLY A 14 1.07 -0.38 7.87
N VAL A 15 2.07 -0.21 6.99
CA VAL A 15 1.87 0.04 5.55
C VAL A 15 1.25 -1.19 4.89
N ASP A 16 1.81 -2.37 5.13
CA ASP A 16 1.30 -3.62 4.55
C ASP A 16 -0.17 -3.84 4.94
N ARG A 17 -0.47 -3.69 6.24
CA ARG A 17 -1.85 -3.85 6.74
C ARG A 17 -2.81 -2.81 6.16
N ALA A 18 -2.37 -1.57 5.99
CA ALA A 18 -3.22 -0.51 5.45
C ALA A 18 -3.63 -0.80 4.00
N ILE A 19 -2.69 -1.27 3.18
CA ILE A 19 -2.95 -1.67 1.79
C ILE A 19 -3.88 -2.89 1.75
N GLU A 20 -3.59 -3.93 2.54
CA GLU A 20 -4.38 -5.17 2.58
C GLU A 20 -5.86 -4.90 2.93
N ILE A 21 -6.13 -3.95 3.82
CA ILE A 21 -7.50 -3.58 4.20
C ILE A 21 -8.29 -3.04 3.00
N VAL A 22 -7.68 -2.18 2.19
CA VAL A 22 -8.36 -1.60 1.01
C VAL A 22 -8.58 -2.67 -0.06
N GLU A 23 -7.56 -3.50 -0.33
CA GLU A 23 -7.67 -4.62 -1.28
C GLU A 23 -8.77 -5.61 -0.88
N ARG A 24 -8.83 -5.97 0.40
CA ARG A 24 -9.87 -6.86 0.92
C ARG A 24 -11.25 -6.23 0.89
N ALA A 25 -11.37 -4.93 1.19
CA ALA A 25 -12.64 -4.23 1.09
C ALA A 25 -13.15 -4.23 -0.36
N LEU A 26 -12.27 -3.97 -1.34
CA LEU A 26 -12.59 -4.04 -2.77
C LEU A 26 -13.02 -5.45 -3.18
N ALA A 27 -12.32 -6.49 -2.71
CA ALA A 27 -12.65 -7.88 -3.04
C ALA A 27 -13.97 -8.35 -2.44
N LEU A 28 -14.30 -7.92 -1.21
CA LEU A 28 -15.50 -8.37 -0.49
C LEU A 28 -16.75 -7.58 -0.85
N LEU A 29 -16.62 -6.27 -1.08
CA LEU A 29 -17.75 -5.36 -1.23
C LEU A 29 -17.91 -4.84 -2.66
N GLY A 30 -16.89 -5.00 -3.50
CA GLY A 30 -16.83 -4.42 -4.84
C GLY A 30 -16.57 -2.91 -4.81
N PRO A 31 -16.21 -2.31 -5.95
CA PRO A 31 -16.06 -0.86 -6.08
C PRO A 31 -17.43 -0.14 -6.12
N PRO A 32 -17.49 1.15 -5.70
CA PRO A 32 -16.40 1.97 -5.19
C PRO A 32 -16.17 1.82 -3.68
N ILE A 33 -14.90 1.79 -3.27
CA ILE A 33 -14.47 1.96 -1.87
C ILE A 33 -13.83 3.34 -1.73
N TYR A 34 -14.32 4.13 -0.78
CA TYR A 34 -13.77 5.47 -0.52
C TYR A 34 -12.75 5.40 0.61
N VAL A 35 -11.55 5.93 0.35
CA VAL A 35 -10.49 6.12 1.35
C VAL A 35 -10.30 7.60 1.59
N ARG A 36 -10.26 8.01 2.86
CA ARG A 36 -10.02 9.41 3.23
C ARG A 36 -8.52 9.71 3.13
N HIS A 37 -8.16 10.61 2.21
CA HIS A 37 -6.77 10.87 1.80
C HIS A 37 -6.08 9.64 1.19
N GLU A 38 -4.79 9.77 0.88
CA GLU A 38 -3.97 8.65 0.43
C GLU A 38 -3.78 7.65 1.58
N ILE A 39 -3.99 6.35 1.31
CA ILE A 39 -3.80 5.28 2.31
C ILE A 39 -2.34 5.20 2.78
N VAL A 40 -1.40 5.45 1.85
CA VAL A 40 0.03 5.61 2.08
C VAL A 40 0.57 6.64 1.07
N HIS A 41 1.57 7.43 1.47
CA HIS A 41 2.20 8.42 0.58
C HIS A 41 3.16 7.75 -0.42
N ASN A 42 2.61 6.93 -1.30
CA ASN A 42 3.32 6.29 -2.40
C ASN A 42 2.41 6.30 -3.62
N ARG A 43 2.79 7.11 -4.60
CA ARG A 43 2.03 7.29 -5.85
C ARG A 43 1.75 5.97 -6.57
N HIS A 44 2.71 5.05 -6.63
CA HIS A 44 2.53 3.76 -7.29
C HIS A 44 1.49 2.89 -6.58
N VAL A 45 1.41 2.96 -5.25
CA VAL A 45 0.40 2.23 -4.48
C VAL A 45 -0.96 2.85 -4.67
N VAL A 46 -1.06 4.19 -4.63
CA VAL A 46 -2.33 4.91 -4.79
C VAL A 46 -2.91 4.72 -6.20
N GLU A 47 -2.08 4.71 -7.25
CA GLU A 47 -2.53 4.50 -8.64
C GLU A 47 -2.94 3.04 -8.94
N ALA A 48 -2.56 2.08 -8.09
CA ALA A 48 -2.85 0.66 -8.27
C ALA A 48 -4.12 0.18 -7.54
N LEU A 49 -4.68 1.01 -6.65
CA LEU A 49 -5.90 0.75 -5.87
C LEU A 49 -7.13 1.40 -6.53
#